data_AF-A0A816ETB1-F1
#
_entry.id   AF-A0A816ETB1-F1
#
_cell.length_a   1.000
_cell.length_b   1.000
_cell.length_c   1.000
_cell.angle_alpha   90.00
_cell.angle_beta   90.00
_cell.angle_gamma   90.00
#
_symmetry.space_group_name_H-M   'P 1'
#
loop_
_entity.id
_entity.type
_entity.pdbx_description
1 polymer ?
#
loop_
_entity_poly.entity_id
_entity_poly.type
_entity_poly.pdbx_seq_one_letter_code
_entity_poly.pdbx_strand_id
1 'polypeptide(L)'
;YDELKQDQQRQDLSTIVAYYGVKWTAPDVYNLKHNVGKTVPINDFLSTSQSTDIAKSFARVGGPIEPGDETVMLEIHIDTTTLSTPLADVAEYSDIRDEEELLFEFGASFVIDSVNYDTSDGTWWIKLSVVSEDVLMDNVQTLLKKCRETEMSLLLGELLLKMGLHSGCRKYLETLFDLYGNEHENVANIEELIAETYEQEEKYDQAILYQMKAFDLYASSHRWQDAARVLIRTASCYYDKKNKVITRQYTEKA
;
A
#
# COMPACT_ATOMS: atom_id res chain seq x y z
N TYR A 1 -38.77 1.62 -32.12
CA TYR A 1 -38.98 0.74 -30.94
C TYR A 1 -38.00 -0.43 -30.90
N ASP A 2 -37.31 -0.77 -32.01
CA ASP A 2 -36.28 -1.82 -32.03
C ASP A 2 -34.82 -1.34 -31.88
N GLU A 3 -34.53 -0.05 -32.02
CA GLU A 3 -33.16 0.47 -31.82
C GLU A 3 -32.82 0.72 -30.32
N LEU A 4 -33.83 0.91 -29.46
CA LEU A 4 -33.65 1.14 -28.02
C LEU A 4 -33.42 -0.15 -27.22
N LYS A 5 -33.51 -1.33 -27.84
CA LYS A 5 -33.15 -2.61 -27.21
C LYS A 5 -31.72 -3.06 -27.52
N GLN A 6 -31.07 -2.49 -28.54
CA GLN A 6 -29.66 -2.79 -28.83
C GLN A 6 -28.69 -1.99 -27.95
N ASP A 7 -29.11 -0.84 -27.41
CA ASP A 7 -28.29 -0.07 -26.47
C ASP A 7 -28.33 -0.59 -25.02
N GLN A 8 -29.38 -1.34 -24.64
CA GLN A 8 -29.45 -2.01 -23.33
C GLN A 8 -28.75 -3.37 -23.29
N GLN A 9 -28.31 -3.91 -24.44
CA GLN A 9 -27.44 -5.09 -24.54
C GLN A 9 -25.94 -4.72 -24.67
N ARG A 10 -25.58 -3.43 -24.53
CA ARG A 10 -24.19 -2.93 -24.47
C ARG A 10 -23.74 -2.53 -23.05
N GLN A 11 -24.35 -3.11 -22.02
CA GLN A 11 -23.81 -3.21 -20.65
C GLN A 11 -23.56 -4.72 -20.47
N ASP A 12 -22.38 -5.34 -20.29
CA ASP A 12 -21.13 -5.01 -19.61
C ASP A 12 -19.96 -5.77 -20.27
N LEU A 13 -19.51 -5.39 -21.48
CA LEU A 13 -18.38 -6.08 -22.15
C LEU A 13 -16.99 -5.68 -21.61
N SER A 14 -16.92 -4.72 -20.68
CA SER A 14 -15.67 -4.15 -20.16
C SER A 14 -15.19 -4.75 -18.84
N THR A 15 -16.02 -5.54 -18.15
CA THR A 15 -15.66 -6.04 -16.83
C THR A 15 -16.00 -7.52 -16.68
N ILE A 16 -14.99 -8.32 -16.41
CA ILE A 16 -15.13 -9.75 -16.07
C ILE A 16 -15.02 -9.89 -14.55
N VAL A 17 -15.77 -10.83 -13.97
CA VAL A 17 -15.69 -11.15 -12.54
C VAL A 17 -15.23 -12.58 -12.38
N ALA A 18 -14.19 -12.78 -11.57
CA ALA A 18 -13.68 -14.09 -11.21
C ALA A 18 -13.79 -14.33 -9.71
N TYR A 19 -13.96 -15.59 -9.32
CA TYR A 19 -14.16 -16.02 -7.95
C TYR A 19 -13.09 -17.00 -7.51
N TYR A 20 -12.68 -16.87 -6.26
CA TYR A 20 -11.72 -17.78 -5.62
C TYR A 20 -12.13 -18.09 -4.19
N GLY A 21 -12.38 -19.37 -3.90
CA GLY A 21 -12.77 -19.83 -2.58
C GLY A 21 -11.60 -20.42 -1.81
N VAL A 22 -11.33 -19.90 -0.62
CA VAL A 22 -10.18 -20.31 0.20
C VAL A 22 -10.51 -20.28 1.70
N LYS A 23 -9.73 -21.00 2.49
CA LYS A 23 -9.74 -20.90 3.96
C LYS A 23 -8.54 -20.06 4.40
N TRP A 24 -8.80 -19.05 5.22
CA TRP A 24 -7.74 -18.22 5.80
C TRP A 24 -7.91 -18.10 7.30
N THR A 25 -6.83 -17.76 8.00
CA THR A 25 -6.90 -17.53 9.44
C THR A 25 -7.60 -16.20 9.73
N ALA A 26 -8.30 -16.11 10.86
CA ALA A 26 -8.91 -14.85 11.31
C ALA A 26 -7.94 -13.63 11.30
N PRO A 27 -6.67 -13.76 11.73
CA PRO A 27 -5.67 -12.69 11.61
C PRO A 27 -5.44 -12.20 10.18
N ASP A 28 -5.40 -13.10 9.19
CA ASP A 28 -5.17 -12.73 7.78
C ASP A 28 -6.34 -11.91 7.23
N VAL A 29 -7.58 -12.34 7.51
CA VAL A 29 -8.79 -11.60 7.14
C VAL A 29 -8.81 -10.21 7.81
N TYR A 30 -8.43 -10.15 9.09
CA TYR A 30 -8.35 -8.89 9.83
C TYR A 30 -7.29 -7.96 9.26
N ASN A 31 -6.13 -8.48 8.85
CA ASN A 31 -5.08 -7.72 8.18
C ASN A 31 -5.59 -7.09 6.89
N LEU A 32 -6.33 -7.83 6.07
CA LEU A 32 -6.93 -7.29 4.83
C LEU A 32 -7.95 -6.20 5.12
N LYS A 33 -8.75 -6.37 6.18
CA LYS A 33 -9.71 -5.33 6.61
C LYS A 33 -9.05 -4.00 6.99
N HIS A 34 -7.84 -4.03 7.56
CA HIS A 34 -7.06 -2.81 7.88
C HIS A 34 -6.38 -2.19 6.66
N ASN A 35 -6.32 -2.93 5.55
CA ASN A 35 -5.64 -2.54 4.33
C ASN A 35 -6.62 -2.30 3.17
N VAL A 36 -7.92 -2.14 3.45
CA VAL A 36 -8.91 -1.69 2.45
C VAL A 36 -8.43 -0.38 1.81
N GLY A 37 -8.50 -0.32 0.47
CA GLY A 37 -7.97 0.76 -0.37
C GLY A 37 -6.49 0.63 -0.73
N LYS A 38 -5.77 -0.37 -0.21
CA LYS A 38 -4.37 -0.63 -0.57
C LYS A 38 -4.24 -1.73 -1.61
N THR A 39 -3.10 -1.74 -2.29
CA THR A 39 -2.73 -2.78 -3.25
C THR A 39 -2.05 -3.96 -2.55
N VAL A 40 -2.44 -5.18 -2.90
CA VAL A 40 -1.83 -6.44 -2.48
C VAL A 40 -1.36 -7.23 -3.70
N PRO A 41 -0.08 -7.64 -3.76
CA PRO A 41 0.38 -8.56 -4.78
C PRO A 41 0.06 -10.01 -4.39
N ILE A 42 -0.14 -10.87 -5.38
CA ILE A 42 -0.11 -12.30 -5.18
C ILE A 42 1.27 -12.87 -5.54
N ASN A 43 1.78 -13.73 -4.66
CA ASN A 43 3.13 -14.30 -4.76
C ASN A 43 3.13 -15.70 -5.39
N ASP A 44 2.05 -16.09 -6.07
CA ASP A 44 1.90 -17.35 -6.76
C ASP A 44 0.92 -17.18 -7.93
N PHE A 45 0.80 -18.19 -8.79
CA PHE A 45 -0.28 -18.24 -9.77
C PHE A 45 -1.61 -18.39 -9.05
N LEU A 46 -2.62 -17.64 -9.47
CA LEU A 46 -3.96 -17.71 -8.91
C LEU A 46 -4.95 -18.20 -9.96
N SER A 47 -5.33 -19.46 -9.84
CA SER A 47 -6.41 -20.06 -10.63
C SER A 47 -7.75 -19.67 -10.02
N THR A 48 -8.66 -19.18 -10.86
CA THR A 48 -9.98 -18.65 -10.45
C THR A 48 -11.05 -19.13 -11.41
N SER A 49 -12.30 -19.12 -10.97
CA SER A 49 -13.44 -19.54 -11.78
C SER A 49 -14.44 -18.39 -11.93
N GLN A 50 -15.06 -18.24 -13.11
CA GLN A 50 -16.20 -17.31 -13.26
C GLN A 50 -17.49 -17.86 -12.65
N SER A 51 -17.50 -19.14 -12.26
CA SER A 51 -18.61 -19.79 -11.56
C SER A 51 -18.46 -19.69 -10.04
N THR A 52 -19.34 -18.90 -9.43
CA THR A 52 -19.42 -18.75 -7.96
C THR A 52 -19.63 -20.09 -7.25
N ASP A 53 -20.39 -21.01 -7.84
CA ASP A 53 -20.71 -22.30 -7.21
C ASP A 53 -19.48 -23.21 -7.16
N ILE A 54 -18.67 -23.20 -8.22
CA ILE A 54 -17.43 -23.96 -8.30
C ILE A 54 -16.41 -23.37 -7.32
N ALA A 55 -16.23 -22.04 -7.30
CA ALA A 55 -15.37 -21.36 -6.33
C ALA A 55 -15.80 -21.63 -4.87
N LYS A 56 -17.10 -21.61 -4.57
CA LYS A 56 -17.65 -21.98 -3.26
C LYS A 56 -17.36 -23.42 -2.87
N SER A 57 -17.31 -24.33 -3.84
CA SER A 57 -16.94 -25.72 -3.57
C SER A 57 -15.50 -25.80 -3.05
N PHE A 58 -14.55 -25.07 -3.64
CA PHE A 58 -13.14 -25.07 -3.23
C PHE A 58 -12.92 -24.56 -1.81
N ALA A 59 -13.66 -23.51 -1.39
CA ALA A 59 -13.60 -23.02 -0.01
C ALA A 59 -13.99 -24.10 1.03
N ARG A 60 -14.75 -25.11 0.60
CA ARG A 60 -15.31 -26.18 1.45
C ARG A 60 -14.60 -27.53 1.30
N VAL A 61 -13.76 -27.72 0.28
CA VAL A 61 -13.16 -29.02 -0.07
C VAL A 61 -12.05 -29.49 0.90
N GLY A 62 -11.53 -28.61 1.75
CA GLY A 62 -10.42 -28.93 2.68
C GLY A 62 -10.80 -29.55 4.05
N GLY A 63 -11.90 -30.30 4.18
CA GLY A 63 -12.32 -30.91 5.47
C GLY A 63 -12.99 -29.93 6.46
N PRO A 64 -13.26 -30.33 7.72
CA PRO A 64 -13.86 -29.46 8.73
C PRO A 64 -13.07 -28.16 8.89
N ILE A 65 -13.74 -27.05 9.18
CA ILE A 65 -13.10 -25.79 9.54
C ILE A 65 -12.30 -26.05 10.83
N GLU A 66 -10.97 -25.90 10.77
CA GLU A 66 -10.16 -26.00 11.98
C GLU A 66 -10.50 -24.81 12.90
N PRO A 67 -10.39 -24.95 14.24
CA PRO A 67 -10.69 -23.86 15.14
C PRO A 67 -9.79 -22.64 14.86
N GLY A 68 -10.36 -21.59 14.26
CA GLY A 68 -9.64 -20.36 13.89
C GLY A 68 -9.55 -20.07 12.38
N ASP A 69 -9.98 -21.02 11.55
CA ASP A 69 -10.12 -20.82 10.11
C ASP A 69 -11.46 -20.15 9.77
N GLU A 70 -11.42 -19.23 8.82
CA GLU A 70 -12.55 -18.51 8.28
C GLU A 70 -12.74 -18.92 6.81
N THR A 71 -14.00 -19.08 6.38
CA THR A 71 -14.31 -19.32 4.96
C THR A 71 -14.29 -17.97 4.24
N VAL A 72 -13.46 -17.87 3.19
CA VAL A 72 -13.26 -16.62 2.44
C VAL A 72 -13.61 -16.84 0.97
N MET A 73 -14.31 -15.87 0.41
CA MET A 73 -14.60 -15.75 -1.01
C MET A 73 -13.98 -14.46 -1.55
N LEU A 74 -13.10 -14.60 -2.52
CA LEU A 74 -12.60 -13.46 -3.29
C LEU A 74 -13.53 -13.24 -4.49
N GLU A 75 -13.91 -11.98 -4.71
CA GLU A 75 -14.63 -11.51 -5.89
C GLU A 75 -13.72 -10.51 -6.60
N ILE A 76 -13.15 -10.90 -7.74
CA ILE A 76 -12.11 -10.16 -8.45
C ILE A 76 -12.73 -9.52 -9.69
N HIS A 77 -12.76 -8.19 -9.70
CA HIS A 77 -13.22 -7.39 -10.83
C HIS A 77 -12.05 -7.07 -11.76
N ILE A 78 -12.22 -7.41 -13.03
CA ILE A 78 -11.20 -7.34 -14.06
C ILE A 78 -11.71 -6.38 -15.13
N ASP A 79 -11.04 -5.24 -15.30
CA ASP A 79 -11.35 -4.31 -16.39
C ASP A 79 -10.63 -4.74 -17.69
N THR A 80 -11.38 -5.29 -18.63
CA THR A 80 -10.88 -5.81 -19.91
C THR A 80 -10.52 -4.71 -20.91
N THR A 81 -10.86 -3.45 -20.61
CA THR A 81 -10.44 -2.31 -21.43
C THR A 81 -9.00 -1.91 -21.18
N THR A 82 -8.38 -2.41 -20.10
CA THR A 82 -6.97 -2.19 -19.79
C THR A 82 -6.11 -3.25 -20.48
N LEU A 83 -5.24 -2.80 -21.39
CA LEU A 83 -4.53 -3.62 -22.37
C LEU A 83 -3.47 -4.59 -21.82
N SER A 84 -3.20 -4.60 -20.50
CA SER A 84 -2.07 -5.30 -19.88
C SER A 84 -2.45 -6.06 -18.60
N THR A 85 -3.66 -6.60 -18.54
CA THR A 85 -4.11 -7.37 -17.38
C THR A 85 -3.33 -8.70 -17.30
N PRO A 86 -2.74 -9.06 -16.14
CA PRO A 86 -1.89 -10.25 -15.98
C PRO A 86 -2.71 -11.55 -15.89
N LEU A 87 -3.49 -11.84 -16.93
CA LEU A 87 -4.57 -12.82 -16.95
C LEU A 87 -4.51 -13.70 -18.20
N ALA A 88 -4.69 -15.01 -18.01
CA ALA A 88 -4.89 -15.97 -19.08
C ALA A 88 -6.26 -16.65 -18.93
N ASP A 89 -6.99 -16.75 -20.03
CA ASP A 89 -8.14 -17.66 -20.14
C ASP A 89 -7.61 -19.07 -20.42
N VAL A 90 -7.87 -19.98 -19.48
CA VAL A 90 -7.42 -21.37 -19.54
C VAL A 90 -8.59 -22.36 -19.47
N ALA A 91 -9.82 -21.89 -19.75
CA ALA A 91 -11.02 -22.71 -19.70
C ALA A 91 -10.93 -23.99 -20.56
N GLU A 92 -10.22 -23.94 -21.70
CA GLU A 92 -10.00 -25.09 -22.58
C GLU A 92 -9.10 -26.19 -21.96
N TYR A 93 -8.30 -25.83 -20.96
CA TYR A 93 -7.36 -26.73 -20.27
C TYR A 93 -7.85 -27.14 -18.88
N SER A 94 -8.97 -26.60 -18.41
CA SER A 94 -9.50 -26.90 -17.09
C SER A 94 -10.00 -28.35 -16.99
N ASP A 95 -9.66 -29.00 -15.86
CA ASP A 95 -10.20 -30.31 -15.49
C ASP A 95 -11.70 -30.23 -15.10
N ILE A 96 -12.19 -29.03 -14.76
CA ILE A 96 -13.57 -28.77 -14.36
C ILE A 96 -14.33 -28.12 -15.51
N ARG A 97 -15.30 -28.87 -16.04
CA ARG A 97 -16.17 -28.37 -17.11
C ARG A 97 -17.02 -27.20 -16.59
N ASP A 98 -17.20 -26.22 -17.47
CA ASP A 98 -18.08 -25.07 -17.27
C ASP A 98 -17.66 -24.12 -16.14
N GLU A 99 -16.38 -24.17 -15.70
CA GLU A 99 -15.86 -23.23 -14.70
C GLU A 99 -15.33 -21.92 -15.27
N GLU A 100 -15.08 -21.90 -16.58
CA GLU A 100 -14.53 -20.75 -17.33
C GLU A 100 -13.28 -20.19 -16.62
N GLU A 101 -12.30 -21.08 -16.41
CA GLU A 101 -11.12 -20.82 -15.58
C GLU A 101 -10.27 -19.66 -16.09
N LEU A 102 -9.95 -18.75 -15.18
CA LEU A 102 -9.08 -17.62 -15.39
C LEU A 102 -7.86 -17.74 -14.48
N LEU A 103 -6.67 -17.70 -15.08
CA LEU A 103 -5.39 -17.84 -14.38
C LEU A 103 -4.67 -16.50 -14.34
N PHE A 104 -4.42 -15.99 -13.13
CA PHE A 104 -3.55 -14.83 -12.93
C PHE A 104 -2.09 -15.27 -12.82
N GLU A 105 -1.21 -14.49 -13.45
CA GLU A 105 0.22 -14.74 -13.38
C GLU A 105 0.85 -14.31 -12.06
N PHE A 106 2.05 -14.82 -11.77
CA PHE A 106 2.84 -14.39 -10.62
C PHE A 106 3.09 -12.87 -10.65
N GLY A 107 2.83 -12.19 -9.54
CA GLY A 107 3.02 -10.74 -9.43
C GLY A 107 1.79 -9.91 -9.80
N ALA A 108 0.68 -10.55 -10.20
CA ALA A 108 -0.60 -9.88 -10.32
C ALA A 108 -0.95 -9.15 -9.02
N SER A 109 -1.40 -7.90 -9.15
CA SER A 109 -1.66 -7.03 -8.01
C SER A 109 -3.11 -6.56 -8.02
N PHE A 110 -3.70 -6.45 -6.83
CA PHE A 110 -5.11 -6.15 -6.65
C PHE A 110 -5.30 -5.04 -5.63
N VAL A 111 -6.25 -4.13 -5.86
CA VAL A 111 -6.72 -3.20 -4.82
C VAL A 111 -7.79 -3.91 -3.99
N ILE A 112 -7.72 -3.77 -2.66
CA ILE A 112 -8.76 -4.27 -1.76
C ILE A 112 -9.90 -3.25 -1.73
N ASP A 113 -11.01 -3.54 -2.40
CA ASP A 113 -12.15 -2.62 -2.45
C ASP A 113 -12.99 -2.69 -1.17
N SER A 114 -13.25 -3.90 -0.68
CA SER A 114 -14.00 -4.09 0.57
C SER A 114 -13.79 -5.48 1.17
N VAL A 115 -14.00 -5.58 2.48
CA VAL A 115 -13.97 -6.83 3.25
C VAL A 115 -15.24 -6.89 4.10
N ASN A 116 -16.19 -7.74 3.73
CA ASN A 116 -17.50 -7.84 4.37
C ASN A 116 -17.78 -9.28 4.82
N TYR A 117 -18.48 -9.44 5.94
CA TYR A 117 -18.91 -10.76 6.40
C TYR A 117 -20.38 -10.97 6.06
N ASP A 118 -20.69 -12.05 5.33
CA ASP A 118 -22.06 -12.46 5.07
C ASP A 118 -22.53 -13.43 6.15
N THR A 119 -23.47 -12.96 6.98
CA THR A 119 -24.05 -13.76 8.07
C THR A 119 -24.94 -14.90 7.59
N SER A 120 -25.39 -14.87 6.33
CA SER A 120 -26.33 -15.86 5.78
C SER A 120 -25.65 -17.18 5.41
N ASP A 121 -24.43 -17.10 4.88
CA ASP A 121 -23.63 -18.27 4.48
C ASP A 121 -22.36 -18.46 5.31
N GLY A 122 -22.06 -17.54 6.23
CA GLY A 122 -20.91 -17.59 7.12
C GLY A 122 -19.57 -17.34 6.41
N THR A 123 -19.59 -16.53 5.33
CA THR A 123 -18.44 -16.33 4.45
C THR A 123 -17.98 -14.88 4.47
N TRP A 124 -16.66 -14.68 4.51
CA TRP A 124 -16.06 -13.38 4.26
C TRP A 124 -15.96 -13.13 2.77
N TRP A 125 -16.62 -12.09 2.29
CA TRP A 125 -16.54 -11.61 0.92
C TRP A 125 -15.52 -10.47 0.82
N ILE A 126 -14.47 -10.71 0.05
CA ILE A 126 -13.42 -9.75 -0.21
C ILE A 126 -13.49 -9.35 -1.67
N LYS A 127 -13.84 -8.10 -1.92
CA LYS A 127 -13.91 -7.55 -3.27
C LYS A 127 -12.55 -6.95 -3.63
N LEU A 128 -12.04 -7.37 -4.78
CA LEU A 128 -10.76 -6.97 -5.31
C LEU A 128 -10.94 -6.39 -6.72
N SER A 129 -10.09 -5.44 -7.08
CA SER A 129 -9.98 -4.91 -8.44
C SER A 129 -8.56 -5.12 -8.97
N VAL A 130 -8.42 -5.66 -10.16
CA VAL A 130 -7.09 -5.90 -10.77
C VAL A 130 -6.42 -4.56 -11.09
N VAL A 131 -5.14 -4.46 -10.76
CA VAL A 131 -4.29 -3.33 -11.14
C VAL A 131 -3.61 -3.66 -12.46
N SER A 132 -3.76 -2.78 -13.46
CA SER A 132 -3.07 -2.95 -14.74
C SER A 132 -1.56 -2.75 -14.61
N GLU A 133 -0.80 -3.46 -15.43
CA GLU A 133 0.66 -3.33 -15.51
C GLU A 133 1.10 -1.87 -15.76
N ASP A 134 0.38 -1.12 -16.60
CA ASP A 134 0.68 0.30 -16.86
C ASP A 134 0.71 1.15 -15.58
N VAL A 135 -0.29 0.96 -14.69
CA VAL A 135 -0.37 1.68 -13.41
C VAL A 135 0.75 1.24 -12.47
N LEU A 136 1.07 -0.06 -12.44
CA LEU A 136 2.21 -0.57 -11.66
C LEU A 136 3.52 0.03 -12.17
N MET A 137 3.71 0.09 -13.49
CA MET A 137 4.90 0.64 -14.12
C MET A 137 5.04 2.14 -13.86
N ASP A 138 3.96 2.91 -13.90
CA ASP A 138 3.98 4.34 -13.52
C ASP A 138 4.36 4.52 -12.05
N ASN A 139 3.82 3.68 -11.15
CA ASN A 139 4.19 3.70 -9.73
C ASN A 139 5.66 3.33 -9.53
N VAL A 140 6.14 2.27 -10.19
CA VAL A 140 7.54 1.84 -10.15
C VAL A 140 8.45 2.92 -10.74
N GLN A 141 8.09 3.56 -11.84
CA GLN A 141 8.87 4.65 -12.43
C GLN A 141 8.93 5.86 -11.52
N THR A 142 7.82 6.20 -10.86
CA THR A 142 7.77 7.27 -9.86
C THR A 142 8.69 6.95 -8.68
N LEU A 143 8.65 5.71 -8.17
CA LEU A 143 9.55 5.24 -7.13
C LEU A 143 11.01 5.25 -7.59
N LEU A 144 11.32 4.71 -8.78
CA LEU A 144 12.66 4.69 -9.36
C LEU A 144 13.22 6.08 -9.65
N LYS A 145 12.37 7.05 -10.02
CA LYS A 145 12.77 8.44 -10.14
C LYS A 145 13.18 8.99 -8.78
N LYS A 146 12.39 8.72 -7.74
CA LYS A 146 12.76 9.05 -6.35
C LYS A 146 14.06 8.34 -5.93
N CYS A 147 14.28 7.09 -6.33
CA CYS A 147 15.54 6.36 -6.08
C CYS A 147 16.75 6.95 -6.82
N ARG A 148 16.55 7.63 -7.95
CA ARG A 148 17.63 8.31 -8.68
C ARG A 148 17.97 9.67 -8.08
N GLU A 149 16.98 10.33 -7.50
CA GLU A 149 17.11 11.66 -6.88
C GLU A 149 17.57 11.57 -5.42
N THR A 150 17.28 10.46 -4.73
CA THR A 150 17.65 10.20 -3.34
C THR A 150 18.72 9.11 -3.27
N GLU A 151 19.75 9.30 -2.45
CA GLU A 151 20.73 8.25 -2.19
C GLU A 151 20.05 6.98 -1.63
N MET A 152 20.39 5.80 -2.15
CA MET A 152 19.75 4.51 -1.81
C MET A 152 19.66 4.26 -0.30
N SER A 153 20.66 4.69 0.46
CA SER A 153 20.69 4.54 1.91
C SER A 153 19.61 5.38 2.61
N LEU A 154 19.41 6.63 2.19
CA LEU A 154 18.32 7.46 2.72
C LEU A 154 16.95 6.92 2.34
N LEU A 155 16.82 6.39 1.11
CA LEU A 155 15.57 5.81 0.64
C LEU A 155 15.12 4.63 1.51
N LEU A 156 16.06 3.76 1.93
CA LEU A 156 15.73 2.66 2.83
C LEU A 156 15.17 3.18 4.17
N GLY A 157 15.74 4.25 4.72
CA GLY A 157 15.21 4.92 5.91
C GLY A 157 13.77 5.42 5.72
N GLU A 158 13.50 6.10 4.60
CA GLU A 158 12.15 6.55 4.25
C GLU A 158 11.14 5.40 4.13
N LEU A 159 11.55 4.28 3.54
CA LEU A 159 10.70 3.10 3.38
C LEU A 159 10.37 2.49 4.75
N LEU A 160 11.36 2.33 5.63
CA LEU A 160 11.14 1.82 6.98
C LEU A 160 10.17 2.71 7.77
N LEU A 161 10.29 4.02 7.61
CA LEU A 161 9.36 4.99 8.22
C LEU A 161 7.94 4.82 7.67
N LYS A 162 7.76 4.73 6.35
CA LYS A 162 6.45 4.53 5.71
C LYS A 162 5.78 3.21 6.09
N MET A 163 6.58 2.17 6.37
CA MET A 163 6.10 0.89 6.87
C MET A 163 5.71 0.93 8.35
N GLY A 164 5.89 2.06 9.05
CA GLY A 164 5.62 2.20 10.48
C GLY A 164 6.67 1.53 11.37
N LEU A 165 7.82 1.13 10.82
CA LEU A 165 8.89 0.45 11.56
C LEU A 165 9.81 1.48 12.23
N HIS A 166 9.27 2.31 13.12
CA HIS A 166 9.96 3.49 13.68
C HIS A 166 11.27 3.17 14.41
N SER A 167 11.26 2.13 15.25
CA SER A 167 12.45 1.72 16.02
C SER A 167 13.56 1.17 15.12
N GLY A 168 13.19 0.34 14.13
CA GLY A 168 14.12 -0.18 13.13
C GLY A 168 14.68 0.93 12.24
N CYS A 169 13.82 1.87 11.82
CA CYS A 169 14.20 3.04 11.05
C CYS A 169 15.23 3.90 11.78
N ARG A 170 14.99 4.28 13.05
CA ARG A 170 15.95 5.07 13.83
C ARG A 170 17.30 4.38 13.97
N LYS A 171 17.31 3.08 14.35
CA LYS A 171 18.57 2.33 14.50
C LYS A 171 19.36 2.27 13.19
N TYR A 172 18.65 2.10 12.08
CA TYR A 172 19.26 2.12 10.74
C TYR A 172 19.86 3.50 10.43
N LEU A 173 19.11 4.58 10.66
CA LEU A 173 19.53 5.96 10.43
C LEU A 173 20.71 6.38 11.33
N GLU A 174 20.74 5.97 12.60
CA GLU A 174 21.87 6.17 13.52
C GLU A 174 23.13 5.44 13.02
N THR A 175 22.99 4.20 12.54
CA THR A 175 24.12 3.46 11.94
C THR A 175 24.63 4.16 10.68
N LEU A 176 23.71 4.72 9.89
CA LEU A 176 24.05 5.45 8.68
C LEU A 176 24.77 6.78 9.00
N PHE A 177 24.33 7.47 10.05
CA PHE A 177 24.98 8.66 10.58
C PHE A 177 26.43 8.37 10.98
N ASP A 178 26.66 7.29 11.74
CA ASP A 178 28.00 6.87 12.18
C ASP A 178 28.92 6.54 10.99
N LEU A 179 28.36 5.99 9.91
CA LEU A 179 29.11 5.64 8.70
C LEU A 179 29.53 6.88 7.89
N TYR A 180 28.63 7.85 7.74
CA TYR A 180 28.89 9.06 6.96
C TYR A 180 29.75 10.08 7.71
N GLY A 181 29.55 10.21 9.01
CA GLY A 181 30.14 11.25 9.83
C GLY A 181 29.53 12.64 9.58
N ASN A 182 29.84 13.58 10.47
CA ASN A 182 29.14 14.87 10.60
C ASN A 182 29.21 15.82 9.40
N GLU A 183 30.17 15.63 8.49
CA GLU A 183 30.39 16.54 7.35
C GLU A 183 29.66 16.10 6.07
N HIS A 184 29.02 14.94 6.09
CA HIS A 184 28.36 14.41 4.90
C HIS A 184 27.07 15.19 4.58
N GLU A 185 26.83 15.46 3.30
CA GLU A 185 25.69 16.28 2.83
C GLU A 185 24.32 15.72 3.24
N ASN A 186 24.25 14.41 3.47
CA ASN A 186 23.04 13.69 3.86
C ASN A 186 22.78 13.66 5.37
N VAL A 187 23.69 14.15 6.23
CA VAL A 187 23.45 14.15 7.69
C VAL A 187 22.21 14.95 8.05
N ALA A 188 21.98 16.08 7.40
CA ALA A 188 20.78 16.88 7.61
C ALA A 188 19.49 16.11 7.26
N ASN A 189 19.53 15.33 6.17
CA ASN A 189 18.41 14.47 5.76
C ASN A 189 18.19 13.33 6.77
N ILE A 190 19.26 12.74 7.32
CA ILE A 190 19.18 11.70 8.37
C ILE A 190 18.50 12.26 9.63
N GLU A 191 18.94 13.43 10.11
CA GLU A 191 18.37 14.08 11.28
C GLU A 191 16.87 14.41 11.05
N GLU A 192 16.49 14.85 9.84
CA GLU A 192 15.08 15.10 9.47
C GLU A 192 14.24 13.81 9.48
N LEU A 193 14.77 12.70 8.97
CA LEU A 193 14.08 11.40 9.00
C LEU A 193 13.93 10.85 10.44
N ILE A 194 14.95 11.03 11.30
CA ILE A 194 14.83 10.67 12.73
C ILE A 194 13.74 11.52 13.39
N ALA A 195 13.68 12.83 13.12
CA ALA A 195 12.61 13.67 13.64
C ALA A 195 11.23 13.18 13.22
N GLU A 196 11.04 12.81 11.95
CA GLU A 196 9.76 12.32 11.43
C GLU A 196 9.32 11.01 12.11
N THR A 197 10.26 10.14 12.48
CA THR A 197 9.94 8.95 13.29
C THR A 197 9.36 9.31 14.66
N TYR A 198 9.84 10.40 15.28
CA TYR A 198 9.34 10.86 16.56
C TYR A 198 8.00 11.59 16.44
N GLU A 199 7.77 12.30 15.34
CA GLU A 199 6.46 12.90 15.03
C GLU A 199 5.37 11.84 14.91
N GLN A 200 5.63 10.74 14.18
CA GLN A 200 4.67 9.64 14.03
C GLN A 200 4.39 8.90 15.35
N GLU A 201 5.30 8.98 16.32
CA GLU A 201 5.11 8.48 17.69
C GLU A 201 4.53 9.54 18.65
N GLU A 202 4.16 10.73 18.15
CA GLU A 202 3.67 11.89 18.91
C GLU A 202 4.67 12.41 19.98
N LYS A 203 5.96 12.09 19.83
CA LYS A 203 7.06 12.52 20.70
C LYS A 203 7.66 13.84 20.23
N TYR A 204 6.83 14.88 20.21
CA TYR A 204 7.14 16.18 19.62
C TYR A 204 8.41 16.84 20.18
N ASP A 205 8.75 16.66 21.46
CA ASP A 205 9.98 17.23 22.03
C ASP A 205 11.26 16.63 21.42
N GLN A 206 11.26 15.33 21.14
CA GLN A 206 12.37 14.69 20.44
C GLN A 206 12.37 15.10 18.97
N ALA A 207 11.20 15.12 18.31
CA ALA A 207 11.11 15.59 16.92
C ALA A 207 11.71 16.98 16.72
N ILE A 208 11.36 17.94 17.58
CA ILE A 208 11.88 19.32 17.53
C ILE A 208 13.40 19.36 17.74
N LEU A 209 13.94 18.55 18.65
CA LEU A 209 15.39 18.48 18.87
C LEU A 209 16.14 18.09 17.60
N TYR A 210 15.68 17.03 16.93
CA TYR A 210 16.30 16.53 15.70
C TYR A 210 16.05 17.47 14.51
N GLN A 211 14.88 18.13 14.43
CA GLN A 211 14.63 19.19 13.45
C GLN A 211 15.59 20.36 13.60
N MET A 212 15.87 20.82 14.83
CA MET A 212 16.80 21.93 15.04
C MET A 212 18.24 21.57 14.61
N LYS A 213 18.68 20.33 14.83
CA LYS A 213 19.96 19.85 14.29
C LYS A 213 19.97 19.88 12.76
N ALA A 214 18.92 19.38 12.11
CA ALA A 214 18.78 19.42 10.66
C ALA A 214 18.77 20.87 10.13
N PHE A 215 18.06 21.77 10.81
CA PHE A 215 18.03 23.19 10.48
C PHE A 215 19.43 23.83 10.49
N ASP A 216 20.21 23.60 11.54
CA ASP A 216 21.57 24.16 11.67
C ASP A 216 22.49 23.65 10.56
N LEU A 217 22.35 22.38 10.17
CA LEU A 217 23.09 21.79 9.05
C LEU A 217 22.66 22.35 7.70
N TYR A 218 21.35 22.52 7.45
CA TYR A 218 20.88 23.14 6.21
C TYR A 218 21.29 24.61 6.10
N ALA A 219 21.18 25.36 7.20
CA ALA A 219 21.55 26.77 7.26
C ALA A 219 23.05 26.97 7.02
N SER A 220 23.91 26.18 7.68
CA SER A 220 25.36 26.22 7.47
C SER A 220 25.75 25.84 6.04
N SER A 221 25.01 24.92 5.41
CA SER A 221 25.17 24.52 4.01
C SER A 221 24.52 25.49 3.00
N HIS A 222 23.95 26.62 3.46
CA HIS A 222 23.22 27.59 2.62
C HIS A 222 22.02 26.99 1.85
N ARG A 223 21.47 25.87 2.33
CA ARG A 223 20.27 25.20 1.81
C ARG A 223 19.01 25.81 2.41
N TRP A 224 18.78 27.09 2.15
CA TRP A 224 17.74 27.88 2.82
C TRP A 224 16.31 27.38 2.59
N GLN A 225 16.03 26.77 1.44
CA GLN A 225 14.72 26.17 1.16
C GLN A 225 14.44 24.97 2.08
N ASP A 226 15.44 24.12 2.30
CA ASP A 226 15.34 22.99 3.23
C ASP A 226 15.24 23.49 4.68
N ALA A 227 16.02 24.50 5.05
CA ALA A 227 15.96 25.13 6.37
C ALA A 227 14.56 25.72 6.67
N ALA A 228 13.95 26.42 5.71
CA ALA A 228 12.59 26.95 5.83
C ALA A 228 11.55 25.83 5.99
N ARG A 229 11.66 24.74 5.21
CA ARG A 229 10.79 23.57 5.35
C ARG A 229 10.84 22.99 6.77
N VAL A 230 12.04 22.85 7.33
CA VAL A 230 12.23 22.33 8.70
C VAL A 230 11.58 23.27 9.73
N LEU A 231 11.71 24.59 9.59
CA LEU A 231 11.05 25.54 10.49
C LEU A 231 9.52 25.43 10.45
N ILE A 232 8.93 25.18 9.28
CA ILE A 232 7.49 24.93 9.14
C ILE A 232 7.09 23.63 9.87
N ARG A 233 7.86 22.55 9.72
CA ARG A 233 7.64 21.29 10.45
C ARG A 233 7.72 21.51 11.97
N THR A 234 8.72 22.24 12.45
CA THR A 234 8.84 22.63 13.86
C THR A 234 7.65 23.45 14.35
N ALA A 235 7.17 24.40 13.55
CA ALA A 235 5.98 25.16 13.88
C ALA A 235 4.74 24.27 14.03
N SER A 236 4.60 23.25 13.17
CA SER A 236 3.54 22.23 13.26
C SER A 236 3.61 21.46 14.58
N CYS A 237 4.79 20.96 14.97
CA CYS A 237 4.95 20.29 16.26
C CYS A 237 4.54 21.19 17.44
N TYR A 238 4.90 22.49 17.42
CA TYR A 238 4.47 23.42 18.47
C TYR A 238 2.96 23.73 18.44
N TYR A 239 2.35 23.69 17.25
CA TYR A 239 0.91 23.84 17.10
C TYR A 239 0.17 22.66 17.75
N ASP A 240 0.65 21.44 17.53
CA ASP A 240 0.09 20.22 18.13
C ASP A 240 0.28 20.21 19.65
N LYS A 241 1.39 20.77 20.14
CA LYS A 241 1.61 21.06 21.57
C LYS A 241 0.77 22.23 22.12
N LYS A 242 -0.12 22.82 21.32
CA LYS A 242 -0.99 23.97 21.66
C LYS A 242 -0.24 25.25 22.03
N ASN A 243 1.02 25.40 21.60
CA ASN A 243 1.84 26.57 21.89
C ASN A 243 1.82 27.59 20.73
N LYS A 244 0.70 28.30 20.61
CA LYS A 244 0.41 29.21 19.48
C LYS A 244 1.41 30.36 19.31
N VAL A 245 2.04 30.82 20.40
CA VAL A 245 3.02 31.92 20.35
C VAL A 245 4.28 31.45 19.63
N ILE A 246 4.78 30.26 20.00
CA ILE A 246 5.98 29.70 19.40
C ILE A 246 5.70 29.26 17.96
N THR A 247 4.55 28.65 17.68
CA THR A 247 4.13 28.33 16.29
C THR A 247 4.26 29.54 15.38
N ARG A 248 3.67 30.68 15.78
CA ARG A 248 3.70 31.91 14.98
C ARG A 248 5.11 32.41 14.73
N GLN A 249 5.97 32.35 15.75
CA GLN A 249 7.36 32.77 15.65
C GLN A 249 8.13 31.94 14.60
N TYR A 250 7.94 30.61 14.59
CA TYR A 250 8.62 29.75 13.62
C TYR A 250 8.04 29.86 12.21
N THR A 251 6.72 30.07 12.06
CA THR A 251 6.13 30.33 10.74
C THR A 251 6.54 31.66 10.13
N GLU A 252 6.77 32.69 10.95
CA GLU A 252 7.25 34.00 10.46
C GLU A 252 8.75 33.98 10.11
N LYS A 253 9.49 33.01 10.68
CA LYS A 253 10.93 32.84 10.46
C LYS A 253 11.25 31.97 9.23
N ALA A 254 10.32 31.09 8.83
CA ALA A 254 10.43 30.23 7.65
C ALA A 254 10.21 31.02 6.36
#